data_AF-A0A9P4GUT6-F1
#
_entry.id   AF-A0A9P4GUT6-F1
#
_cell.length_a   1.000
_cell.length_b   1.000
_cell.length_c   1.000
_cell.angle_alpha   90.00
_cell.angle_beta   90.00
_cell.angle_gamma   90.00
#
_symmetry.space_group_name_H-M   'P 1'
#
loop_
_entity.id
_entity.type
_entity.pdbx_description
1 polymer ?
#
loop_
_entity_poly.entity_id
_entity_poly.type
_entity_poly.pdbx_seq_one_letter_code
_entity_poly.pdbx_strand_id
1 'polypeptide(L)'
;VAVGRGPERRTFSVHSNLLMKRSNFFQSAMESGTSPEGFRLPDDYPDIFRLYISLLYCGNVSTRGATEWIMLCRLYVLGEKLQDCQAKNTIIDAMQCCVQEQ
;
A
#
# COMPACT_ATOMS: atom_id res chain seq x y z
N VAL A 1 -7.16 7.25 -6.20
CA VAL A 1 -6.93 7.32 -4.74
C VAL A 1 -6.12 8.57 -4.43
N ALA A 2 -6.66 9.49 -3.63
CA ALA A 2 -5.94 10.67 -3.15
C ALA A 2 -5.28 10.37 -1.80
N VAL A 3 -3.99 10.65 -1.66
CA VAL A 3 -3.17 10.32 -0.48
C VAL A 3 -2.46 11.57 0.01
N GLY A 4 -2.44 11.79 1.32
CA GLY A 4 -1.81 12.94 1.97
C GLY A 4 -2.73 14.16 2.13
N ARG A 5 -2.22 15.19 2.84
CA ARG A 5 -2.91 16.46 3.14
C ARG A 5 -2.18 17.65 2.53
N GLY A 6 -2.93 18.70 2.19
CA GLY A 6 -2.39 19.99 1.77
C GLY A 6 -1.50 19.89 0.51
N PRO A 7 -0.32 20.54 0.48
CA PRO A 7 0.54 20.59 -0.71
C PRO A 7 1.19 19.24 -1.06
N GLU A 8 1.30 18.33 -0.09
CA GLU A 8 1.87 16.99 -0.29
C GLU A 8 0.84 15.98 -0.82
N ARG A 9 -0.42 16.39 -1.02
CA ARG A 9 -1.47 15.50 -1.52
C ARG A 9 -1.15 15.04 -2.94
N ARG A 10 -1.15 13.72 -3.15
CA ARG A 10 -0.99 13.11 -4.49
C ARG A 10 -2.17 12.23 -4.84
N THR A 11 -2.51 12.22 -6.13
CA THR A 11 -3.56 11.37 -6.66
C THR A 11 -2.95 10.25 -7.47
N PHE A 12 -3.34 9.01 -7.17
CA PHE A 12 -2.90 7.81 -7.85
C PHE A 12 -4.07 7.18 -8.60
N SER A 13 -3.86 6.91 -9.89
CA SER A 13 -4.78 6.15 -10.73
C SER A 13 -4.34 4.68 -10.71
N VAL A 14 -5.17 3.82 -10.12
CA VAL A 14 -4.91 2.38 -9.97
C VAL A 14 -6.13 1.63 -10.48
N HIS A 15 -5.93 0.48 -11.13
CA HIS A 15 -7.04 -0.34 -11.59
C HIS A 15 -7.88 -0.83 -10.41
N SER A 16 -9.16 -0.44 -10.38
CA SER A 16 -10.10 -0.80 -9.30
C SER A 16 -10.19 -2.31 -9.10
N ASN A 17 -10.15 -3.08 -10.19
CA ASN A 17 -10.21 -4.54 -10.13
C ASN A 17 -9.01 -5.15 -9.38
N LEU A 18 -7.83 -4.52 -9.48
CA LEU A 18 -6.62 -4.97 -8.80
C LEU A 18 -6.66 -4.60 -7.31
N LEU A 19 -7.15 -3.40 -6.98
CA LEU A 19 -7.36 -2.98 -5.59
C LEU A 19 -8.41 -3.85 -4.90
N MET A 20 -9.57 -4.08 -5.52
CA MET A 20 -10.64 -4.89 -4.94
C MET A 20 -10.23 -6.35 -4.74
N LYS A 21 -9.48 -6.93 -5.67
CA LYS A 21 -8.99 -8.32 -5.55
C LYS A 21 -8.01 -8.51 -4.39
N ARG A 22 -7.27 -7.45 -4.06
CA ARG A 22 -6.16 -7.47 -3.08
C ARG A 22 -6.55 -6.95 -1.71
N SER A 23 -7.48 -6.01 -1.65
CA SER A 23 -7.83 -5.26 -0.45
C SER A 23 -9.33 -5.32 -0.21
N ASN A 24 -9.70 -6.00 0.87
CA ASN A 24 -11.09 -6.10 1.32
C ASN A 24 -11.65 -4.71 1.68
N PHE A 25 -10.81 -3.78 2.14
CA PHE A 25 -11.21 -2.40 2.39
C PHE A 25 -11.78 -1.75 1.12
N PHE A 26 -11.06 -1.82 0.00
CA PHE A 26 -11.53 -1.24 -1.25
C PHE A 26 -12.72 -2.01 -1.83
N GLN A 27 -12.77 -3.34 -1.65
CA GLN A 27 -13.93 -4.13 -2.03
C GLN A 27 -15.19 -3.68 -1.29
N SER A 28 -15.18 -3.70 0.04
CA SER A 28 -16.33 -3.32 0.86
C SER A 28 -16.71 -1.86 0.64
N ALA A 29 -15.74 -0.98 0.44
CA ALA A 29 -16.03 0.42 0.17
C ALA A 29 -16.70 0.59 -1.22
N MET A 30 -16.25 -0.11 -2.26
CA MET A 30 -16.94 -0.11 -3.56
C MET A 30 -18.37 -0.66 -3.47
N GLU A 31 -18.56 -1.76 -2.73
CA GLU A 31 -19.88 -2.36 -2.48
C GLU A 31 -20.80 -1.43 -1.69
N SER A 32 -20.26 -0.63 -0.77
CA SER A 32 -21.01 0.39 -0.02
C SER A 32 -21.39 1.63 -0.83
N GLY A 33 -21.02 1.70 -2.11
CA GLY A 33 -21.38 2.81 -3.00
C GLY A 33 -20.49 4.04 -2.84
N THR A 34 -19.19 3.86 -2.63
CA THR A 34 -18.24 4.98 -2.49
C THR A 34 -18.42 6.01 -3.61
N SER A 35 -18.49 7.30 -3.21
CA SER A 35 -18.73 8.45 -4.10
C SER A 35 -17.80 8.50 -5.32
N PRO A 36 -18.25 9.13 -6.43
CA PRO A 36 -17.48 9.28 -7.67
C PRO A 36 -16.15 10.05 -7.50
N GLU A 37 -15.95 10.71 -6.36
CA GLU A 37 -14.71 11.42 -6.01
C GLU A 37 -13.52 10.50 -5.67
N GLY A 38 -13.76 9.19 -5.54
CA GLY A 38 -12.74 8.18 -5.27
C GLY A 38 -12.24 8.15 -3.82
N PHE A 39 -11.32 7.22 -3.54
CA PHE A 39 -10.81 6.98 -2.18
C PHE A 39 -9.86 8.09 -1.70
N ARG A 40 -10.01 8.52 -0.45
CA ARG A 40 -9.17 9.53 0.22
C ARG A 40 -8.45 8.91 1.42
N LEU A 41 -7.13 9.08 1.47
CA LEU A 41 -6.22 8.61 2.51
C LEU A 41 -5.38 9.79 3.03
N PRO A 42 -5.98 10.72 3.80
CA PRO A 42 -5.33 11.97 4.17
C PRO A 42 -4.18 11.79 5.17
N ASP A 43 -4.23 10.76 6.01
CA ASP A 43 -3.22 10.49 7.06
C ASP A 43 -2.06 9.60 6.57
N ASP A 44 -2.10 9.17 5.32
CA ASP A 44 -1.08 8.30 4.73
C ASP A 44 -0.06 9.08 3.90
N TYR A 45 1.13 8.49 3.79
CA TYR A 45 2.24 9.07 3.05
C TYR A 45 2.18 8.68 1.57
N PRO A 46 2.21 9.66 0.63
CA PRO A 46 2.18 9.38 -0.81
C PRO A 46 3.27 8.41 -1.27
N ASP A 47 4.48 8.51 -0.70
CA ASP A 47 5.61 7.68 -1.09
C ASP A 47 5.41 6.21 -0.69
N ILE A 48 4.82 5.99 0.49
CA ILE A 48 4.47 4.63 0.97
C ILE A 48 3.35 4.05 0.11
N PHE A 49 2.35 4.86 -0.26
CA PHE A 49 1.30 4.40 -1.17
C PHE A 49 1.85 4.09 -2.57
N ARG A 50 2.85 4.83 -3.05
CA ARG A 50 3.55 4.52 -4.31
C ARG A 50 4.24 3.16 -4.24
N LEU A 51 4.91 2.85 -3.12
CA LEU A 51 5.50 1.54 -2.90
C LEU A 51 4.44 0.43 -2.85
N TYR A 52 3.30 0.68 -2.20
CA TYR A 52 2.17 -0.26 -2.20
C TYR A 52 1.67 -0.55 -3.60
N ILE A 53 1.52 0.47 -4.46
CA ILE A 53 1.15 0.26 -5.87
C ILE A 53 2.22 -0.58 -6.58
N SER A 54 3.50 -0.25 -6.39
CA SER A 54 4.58 -1.03 -7.00
C SER A 54 4.52 -2.50 -6.58
N LEU A 55 4.26 -2.78 -5.31
CA LEU A 55 4.04 -4.13 -4.79
C LEU A 55 2.81 -4.79 -5.42
N LEU A 56 1.72 -4.04 -5.61
CA LEU A 56 0.48 -4.53 -6.20
C LEU A 56 0.67 -5.00 -7.66
N TYR A 57 1.51 -4.29 -8.43
CA TYR A 57 1.78 -4.62 -9.84
C TYR A 57 2.96 -5.60 -10.02
N CYS A 58 4.05 -5.44 -9.28
CA CYS A 58 5.25 -6.28 -9.44
C CYS A 58 5.24 -7.54 -8.56
N GLY A 59 4.46 -7.55 -7.48
CA GLY A 59 4.42 -8.68 -6.54
C GLY A 59 5.68 -8.82 -5.66
N ASN A 60 6.62 -7.87 -5.70
CA ASN A 60 7.76 -7.83 -4.78
C ASN A 60 8.03 -6.42 -4.25
N VAL A 61 8.69 -6.35 -3.10
CA VAL A 61 9.36 -5.14 -2.60
C VAL A 61 10.85 -5.44 -2.57
N SER A 62 11.64 -4.71 -3.34
CA SER A 62 13.11 -4.78 -3.23
C SER A 62 13.57 -3.78 -2.19
N THR A 63 14.35 -4.23 -1.22
CA THR A 63 14.97 -3.41 -0.18
C THR A 63 16.47 -3.68 -0.11
N ARG A 64 17.29 -2.64 0.06
CA ARG A 64 18.75 -2.66 -0.02
C ARG A 64 19.47 -1.99 1.17
N GLY A 65 18.84 -1.82 2.35
CA GLY A 65 19.41 -1.03 3.46
C GLY A 65 18.49 -0.62 4.62
N ALA A 66 19.08 0.04 5.63
CA ALA A 66 18.46 0.37 6.92
C ALA A 66 17.27 1.34 6.83
N THR A 67 17.34 2.32 5.92
CA THR A 67 16.25 3.30 5.68
C THR A 67 14.99 2.63 5.12
N GLU A 68 15.13 1.45 4.50
CA GLU A 68 13.99 0.71 3.96
C GLU A 68 13.22 -0.06 5.03
N TRP A 69 13.80 -0.36 6.19
CA TRP A 69 13.07 -1.02 7.29
C TRP A 69 11.90 -0.19 7.81
N ILE A 70 12.11 1.13 8.00
CA ILE A 70 11.04 2.04 8.40
C ILE A 70 9.97 2.12 7.30
N MET A 71 10.37 2.10 6.03
CA MET A 71 9.44 2.09 4.90
C MET A 71 8.63 0.79 4.84
N LEU A 72 9.26 -0.38 5.05
CA LEU A 72 8.59 -1.68 5.13
C LEU A 72 7.60 -1.72 6.29
N CYS A 73 7.95 -1.18 7.46
CA CYS A 73 7.02 -1.09 8.61
C CYS A 73 5.82 -0.20 8.28
N ARG A 74 6.04 0.97 7.69
CA ARG A 74 4.94 1.86 7.24
C ARG A 74 4.10 1.21 6.16
N LEU A 75 4.71 0.47 5.24
CA LEU A 75 4.02 -0.27 4.19
C LEU A 75 3.17 -1.41 4.77
N TYR A 76 3.66 -2.08 5.82
CA TYR A 76 2.89 -3.09 6.55
C TYR A 76 1.66 -2.49 7.23
N VAL A 77 1.83 -1.35 7.92
CA VAL A 77 0.73 -0.61 8.55
C VAL A 77 -0.32 -0.18 7.50
N LEU A 78 0.14 0.30 6.34
CA LEU A 78 -0.76 0.60 5.23
C LEU A 78 -1.48 -0.66 4.73
N GLY A 79 -0.78 -1.78 4.58
CA GLY A 79 -1.38 -3.07 4.21
C GLY A 79 -2.45 -3.55 5.20
N GLU A 80 -2.24 -3.33 6.49
CA GLU A 80 -3.23 -3.63 7.53
C GLU A 80 -4.45 -2.73 7.44
N LYS A 81 -4.25 -1.41 7.25
CA LYS A 81 -5.32 -0.44 7.05
C LYS A 81 -6.17 -0.77 5.82
N LEU A 82 -5.53 -1.23 4.75
CA LEU A 82 -6.19 -1.68 3.52
C LEU A 82 -6.73 -3.10 3.60
N GLN A 83 -6.49 -3.83 4.70
CA GLN A 83 -6.87 -5.23 4.85
C GLN A 83 -6.36 -6.12 3.70
N ASP A 84 -5.15 -5.86 3.20
CA ASP A 84 -4.48 -6.65 2.17
C ASP A 84 -3.54 -7.67 2.84
N CYS A 85 -4.08 -8.85 3.13
CA CYS A 85 -3.32 -9.95 3.75
C CYS A 85 -2.13 -10.40 2.89
N GLN A 86 -2.28 -10.38 1.57
CA GLN A 86 -1.20 -10.82 0.68
C GLN A 86 -0.05 -9.82 0.67
N ALA A 87 -0.33 -8.52 0.72
CA ALA A 87 0.70 -7.49 0.84
C ALA A 87 1.48 -7.64 2.15
N LYS A 88 0.77 -7.82 3.28
CA LYS A 88 1.40 -8.05 4.58
C LYS A 88 2.37 -9.23 4.56
N ASN A 89 1.95 -10.36 3.97
CA ASN A 89 2.81 -11.54 3.85
C ASN A 89 4.05 -11.24 3.00
N THR A 90 3.88 -10.65 1.81
CA THR A 90 5.03 -10.30 0.95
C THR A 90 5.99 -9.32 1.61
N ILE A 91 5.49 -8.40 2.42
CA ILE A 91 6.33 -7.46 3.18
C ILE A 91 7.13 -8.18 4.25
N ILE A 92 6.51 -9.12 4.99
CA ILE A 92 7.21 -9.96 5.97
C ILE A 92 8.25 -10.84 5.29
N ASP A 93 7.93 -11.44 4.15
CA ASP A 93 8.88 -12.25 3.37
C ASP A 93 10.10 -11.41 2.94
N ALA A 94 9.85 -10.17 2.47
CA ALA A 94 10.92 -9.23 2.13
C ALA A 94 11.78 -8.83 3.33
N MET A 95 11.16 -8.60 4.50
CA MET A 95 11.87 -8.35 5.76
C MET A 95 12.74 -9.55 6.15
N GLN A 96 12.20 -10.76 6.08
CA GLN A 96 12.96 -11.99 6.40
C GLN A 96 14.16 -12.18 5.47
N CYS A 97 14.00 -11.95 4.17
CA CYS A 97 15.10 -12.02 3.20
C CYS A 97 16.24 -11.06 3.57
N CYS A 98 15.89 -9.82 3.96
CA CYS A 98 16.88 -8.82 4.37
C CYS A 98 17.63 -9.16 5.66
N VAL A 99 17.05 -9.99 6.54
CA VAL A 99 17.71 -10.47 7.76
C VAL A 99 18.63 -11.65 7.46
N GLN A 100 18.29 -12.50 6.48
CA GLN A 100 19.12 -13.65 6.11
C GLN A 100 20.32 -13.28 5.23
N GLU A 101 20.29 -12.13 4.56
CA GLU A 101 21.39 -11.62 3.73
C GLU A 101 22.40 -10.73 4.48
N GLN A 102 22.25 -10.55 5.81
CA GLN A 102 23.23 -9.88 6.68
C GLN A 102 24.06 -10.89 7.47
#